data_AF-A0A4R5ACJ5-F1
#
_entry.id   AF-A0A4R5ACJ5-F1
#
_cell.length_a   1.000
_cell.length_b   1.000
_cell.length_c   1.000
_cell.angle_alpha   90.00
_cell.angle_beta   90.00
_cell.angle_gamma   90.00
#
_symmetry.space_group_name_H-M   'P 1'
#
loop_
_entity.id
_entity.type
_entity.pdbx_description
1 polymer ?
#
loop_
_entity_poly.entity_id
_entity_poly.type
_entity_poly.pdbx_seq_one_letter_code
_entity_poly.pdbx_strand_id
1 'polypeptide(L)'
;MTRVECQPTLTPMSDGVTLAQEASSRDPAVGLRAVRALRELAERLEALQVASARDQGWSWQEIAVCLGVSRQAVHKKHGGGRRLLKKEQ
;
A
#
# COMPACT_ATOMS: atom_id res chain seq x y z
N MET A 1 -26.20 12.68 31.63
CA MET A 1 -25.08 11.73 31.75
C MET A 1 -24.30 11.75 30.45
N THR A 2 -23.20 12.51 30.48
CA THR A 2 -22.06 12.57 29.55
C THR A 2 -22.30 12.24 28.08
N ARG A 3 -22.63 13.31 27.34
CA ARG A 3 -22.23 13.51 25.95
C ARG A 3 -20.70 13.45 25.89
N VAL A 4 -20.15 12.41 25.28
CA VAL A 4 -18.73 12.36 24.91
C VAL A 4 -18.60 13.11 23.59
N GLU A 5 -18.17 14.36 23.68
CA GLU A 5 -17.74 15.16 22.53
C GLU A 5 -16.34 14.75 22.06
N CYS A 6 -16.10 15.02 20.77
CA CYS A 6 -14.80 15.36 20.17
C CYS A 6 -13.71 14.29 20.26
N GLN A 7 -13.23 13.66 19.19
CA GLN A 7 -12.65 14.18 17.94
C GLN A 7 -11.69 13.04 17.44
N PRO A 8 -10.95 13.12 16.32
CA PRO A 8 -10.83 14.20 15.35
C PRO A 8 -11.01 13.73 13.89
N THR A 9 -11.33 14.68 13.02
CA THR A 9 -11.01 14.57 11.60
C THR A 9 -9.49 14.68 11.45
N LEU A 10 -8.77 13.58 11.64
CA LEU A 10 -7.35 13.51 11.32
C LEU A 10 -7.23 13.18 9.83
N THR A 11 -6.71 14.14 9.09
CA THR A 11 -6.08 13.91 7.79
C THR A 11 -5.24 12.62 7.82
N PRO A 12 -5.34 11.72 6.82
CA PRO A 12 -4.81 10.35 6.87
C PRO A 12 -3.27 10.24 6.72
N MET A 13 -2.50 11.14 7.36
CA MET A 13 -1.11 10.84 7.70
C MET A 13 -1.01 9.93 8.93
N SER A 14 -2.07 9.85 9.73
CA SER A 14 -2.12 9.03 10.95
C SER A 14 -2.35 7.53 10.68
N ASP A 15 -2.95 7.14 9.55
CA ASP A 15 -3.30 5.74 9.29
C ASP A 15 -2.07 4.83 9.19
N GLY A 16 -1.03 5.25 8.46
CA GLY A 16 0.17 4.41 8.26
C GLY A 16 0.93 4.12 9.56
N VAL A 17 1.08 5.13 10.43
CA VAL A 17 1.77 4.98 11.72
C VAL A 17 0.93 4.12 12.67
N THR A 18 -0.38 4.34 12.74
CA THR A 18 -1.29 3.52 13.56
C THR A 18 -1.29 2.07 13.10
N LEU A 19 -1.36 1.81 11.79
CA LEU A 19 -1.28 0.45 11.25
C LEU A 19 0.07 -0.24 11.57
N ALA A 20 1.18 0.50 11.56
CA ALA A 20 2.48 -0.05 11.95
C ALA A 20 2.53 -0.44 13.44
N GLN A 21 1.89 0.35 14.31
CA GLN A 21 1.76 0.04 15.73
C GLN A 21 0.86 -1.19 15.95
N GLU A 22 -0.30 -1.23 15.29
CA GLU A 22 -1.23 -2.37 15.36
C GLU A 22 -0.62 -3.67 14.83
N ALA A 23 0.22 -3.60 13.80
CA ALA A 23 0.97 -4.74 13.28
C ALA A 23 1.90 -5.40 14.32
N SER A 24 2.30 -4.65 15.35
CA SER A 24 3.09 -5.15 16.49
C SER A 24 2.24 -5.56 17.69
N SER A 25 0.91 -5.61 17.54
CA SER A 25 -0.01 -6.03 18.60
C SER A 25 0.27 -7.47 19.04
N ARG A 26 0.02 -7.74 20.33
CA ARG A 26 0.05 -9.10 20.88
C ARG A 26 -1.16 -9.93 20.48
N ASP A 27 -2.22 -9.27 20.01
CA ASP A 27 -3.37 -9.94 19.42
C ASP A 27 -3.08 -10.23 17.93
N PRO A 28 -2.95 -11.52 17.54
CA PRO A 28 -2.63 -11.89 16.16
C PRO A 28 -3.71 -11.45 15.16
N ALA A 29 -4.99 -11.36 15.56
CA ALA A 29 -6.07 -10.94 14.67
C ALA A 29 -5.98 -9.44 14.34
N VAL A 30 -5.52 -8.62 15.29
CA VAL A 30 -5.24 -7.20 15.07
C VAL A 30 -4.00 -7.04 14.20
N GLY A 31 -2.91 -7.73 14.55
CA GLY A 31 -1.65 -7.65 13.82
C GLY A 31 -1.79 -8.05 12.34
N LEU A 32 -2.47 -9.16 12.05
CA LEU A 32 -2.67 -9.63 10.67
C LEU A 32 -3.54 -8.67 9.84
N ARG A 33 -4.58 -8.07 10.42
CA ARG A 33 -5.39 -7.07 9.73
C ARG A 33 -4.58 -5.82 9.42
N ALA A 34 -3.75 -5.36 10.35
CA ALA A 34 -2.91 -4.21 10.16
C ALA A 34 -1.82 -4.46 9.09
N VAL A 35 -1.15 -5.63 9.13
CA VAL A 35 -0.19 -6.05 8.09
C VAL A 35 -0.84 -6.10 6.71
N ARG A 36 -2.07 -6.61 6.61
CA ARG A 36 -2.81 -6.60 5.35
C ARG A 36 -3.06 -5.17 4.87
N ALA A 37 -3.54 -4.29 5.73
CA ALA A 37 -3.79 -2.90 5.38
C ALA A 37 -2.51 -2.16 4.94
N LEU A 38 -1.38 -2.41 5.60
CA LEU A 38 -0.08 -1.87 5.19
C LEU A 38 0.35 -2.37 3.81
N ARG A 39 0.13 -3.65 3.50
CA ARG A 39 0.41 -4.20 2.16
C ARG A 39 -0.45 -3.52 1.09
N GLU A 40 -1.74 -3.37 1.34
CA GLU A 40 -2.65 -2.69 0.41
C GLU A 40 -2.25 -1.22 0.21
N LEU A 41 -1.85 -0.52 1.26
CA LEU A 41 -1.34 0.86 1.16
C LEU A 41 -0.03 0.92 0.36
N ALA A 42 0.92 0.03 0.66
CA ALA A 42 2.20 -0.04 -0.04
C ALA A 42 2.01 -0.33 -1.54
N GLU A 43 1.11 -1.24 -1.91
CA GLU A 43 0.80 -1.55 -3.30
C GLU A 43 0.20 -0.35 -4.06
N ARG A 44 -0.68 0.43 -3.41
CA ARG A 44 -1.24 1.64 -4.01
C ARG A 44 -0.17 2.71 -4.21
N LEU A 45 0.68 2.95 -3.22
CA LEU A 45 1.79 3.90 -3.32
C LEU A 45 2.79 3.48 -4.39
N GLU A 46 3.14 2.20 -4.45
CA GLU A 46 4.00 1.67 -5.51
C GLU A 46 3.40 1.93 -6.89
N ALA A 47 2.12 1.64 -7.11
CA ALA A 47 1.46 1.89 -8.38
C ALA A 47 1.47 3.39 -8.77
N LEU A 48 1.27 4.28 -7.81
CA LEU A 48 1.36 5.73 -8.02
C LEU A 48 2.78 6.16 -8.42
N GLN A 49 3.80 5.66 -7.72
CA GLN A 49 5.20 5.99 -8.02
C GLN A 49 5.65 5.40 -9.36
N VAL A 50 5.25 4.18 -9.70
CA VAL A 50 5.51 3.58 -11.01
C VAL A 50 4.87 4.42 -12.12
N ALA A 51 3.62 4.86 -11.95
CA ALA A 51 2.96 5.73 -12.92
C ALA A 51 3.69 7.08 -13.08
N SER A 52 4.09 7.70 -11.96
CA SER A 52 4.87 8.95 -11.98
C SER A 52 6.25 8.77 -12.64
N ALA A 53 6.96 7.67 -12.38
CA ALA A 53 8.24 7.39 -13.01
C ALA A 53 8.09 7.17 -14.52
N ARG A 54 7.01 6.49 -14.94
CA ARG A 54 6.69 6.30 -16.36
C ARG A 54 6.36 7.62 -17.06
N ASP A 55 5.65 8.54 -16.40
CA ASP A 55 5.37 9.89 -16.89
C ASP A 55 6.65 10.72 -17.06
N GLN A 56 7.59 10.57 -16.11
CA GLN A 56 8.93 11.14 -16.18
C GLN A 56 9.86 10.46 -17.20
N GLY A 57 9.36 9.49 -17.98
CA GLY A 57 10.11 8.83 -19.04
C GLY A 57 11.05 7.71 -18.59
N TRP A 58 11.01 7.30 -17.33
CA TRP A 58 11.89 6.24 -16.80
C TRP A 58 11.60 4.91 -17.48
N SER A 59 12.64 4.17 -17.82
CA SER A 59 12.52 2.82 -18.34
C SER A 59 12.01 1.86 -17.27
N TRP A 60 11.34 0.79 -17.70
CA TRP A 60 10.90 -0.28 -16.80
C TRP A 60 12.04 -0.97 -16.06
N GLN A 61 13.26 -0.90 -16.59
CA GLN A 61 14.44 -1.45 -15.93
C GLN A 61 14.88 -0.57 -14.77
N GLU A 62 14.89 0.76 -14.92
CA GLU A 62 15.25 1.70 -13.85
C GLU A 62 14.25 1.60 -12.69
N ILE A 63 12.96 1.54 -13.00
CA ILE A 63 11.91 1.34 -11.99
C ILE A 63 12.11 0.02 -11.24
N ALA A 64 12.44 -1.07 -11.96
CA ALA A 64 12.67 -2.38 -11.36
C ALA A 64 13.89 -2.40 -10.43
N VAL A 65 14.97 -1.71 -10.81
CA VAL A 65 16.16 -1.54 -9.96
C VAL A 65 15.80 -0.83 -8.65
N CYS A 66 15.01 0.25 -8.71
CA CYS A 66 14.58 0.96 -7.50
C CYS A 66 13.66 0.12 -6.60
N LEU A 67 12.81 -0.73 -7.19
CA LEU A 67 11.91 -1.63 -6.45
C LEU A 67 12.61 -2.91 -5.96
N GLY A 68 13.86 -3.17 -6.35
CA GLY A 68 14.58 -4.39 -5.98
C GLY A 68 13.99 -5.68 -6.59
N VAL A 69 13.20 -5.56 -7.67
CA VAL A 69 12.55 -6.68 -8.34
C VAL A 69 13.03 -6.79 -9.79
N SER A 70 12.71 -7.90 -10.45
CA SER A 70 13.05 -8.04 -11.87
C SER A 70 12.16 -7.17 -12.76
N ARG A 71 12.70 -6.72 -13.91
CA ARG A 71 11.94 -5.99 -14.94
C ARG A 71 10.65 -6.72 -15.34
N GLN A 72 10.71 -8.04 -15.46
CA GLN A 72 9.57 -8.89 -15.81
C GLN A 72 8.50 -8.89 -14.71
N ALA A 73 8.89 -8.85 -13.43
CA ALA A 73 7.95 -8.76 -12.32
C ALA A 73 7.17 -7.43 -12.35
N VAL A 74 7.86 -6.30 -12.57
CA VAL A 74 7.21 -4.99 -12.71
C VAL A 74 6.28 -4.96 -13.92
N HIS A 75 6.73 -5.44 -15.09
CA HIS A 75 5.90 -5.54 -16.28
C HIS A 75 4.68 -6.44 -16.10
N LYS A 76 4.83 -7.58 -15.43
CA LYS A 76 3.70 -8.49 -15.15
C LYS A 76 2.69 -7.85 -14.20
N LYS A 77 3.15 -7.07 -13.22
CA LYS A 77 2.32 -6.39 -12.22
C LYS A 77 1.63 -5.14 -12.78
N HIS A 78 2.33 -4.34 -13.58
CA HIS A 78 1.86 -3.01 -14.04
C HIS A 78 1.58 -2.90 -15.55
N GLY A 79 2.18 -3.75 -16.39
CA GLY A 79 2.02 -3.71 -17.85
C GLY A 79 0.83 -4.51 -18.39
N GLY A 80 0.33 -5.48 -17.64
CA GLY A 80 -0.89 -6.22 -17.97
C GLY A 80 -2.08 -5.63 -17.21
N GLY A 81 -2.67 -4.56 -17.75
CA GLY A 81 -3.78 -3.85 -17.11
C GLY A 81 -4.78 -4.79 -16.43
N ARG A 82 -4.90 -4.67 -15.10
CA ARG A 82 -6.07 -5.09 -14.34
C ARG A 82 -6.55 -6.56 -14.45
N ARG A 83 -5.72 -7.54 -14.85
CA ARG A 83 -6.19 -8.96 -14.91
C ARG A 83 -6.23 -9.70 -13.56
N LEU A 84 -6.17 -9.01 -12.43
CA LEU A 84 -6.46 -9.59 -11.11
C LEU A 84 -7.27 -8.64 -10.23
N LEU A 85 -8.17 -7.83 -10.81
CA LEU A 85 -9.34 -7.45 -10.03
C LEU A 85 -10.06 -8.74 -9.64
N LYS A 86 -9.97 -9.05 -8.35
CA LYS A 86 -10.92 -9.89 -7.61
C LYS A 86 -10.73 -11.42 -7.80
N LYS A 87 -9.88 -12.01 -6.97
CA LYS A 87 -10.24 -13.28 -6.33
C LYS A 87 -10.78 -12.94 -4.95
N GLU A 88 -12.10 -12.95 -4.84
CA GLU A 88 -12.77 -13.02 -3.54
C GLU A 88 -12.63 -14.42 -2.98
N GLN A 89 -12.67 -14.46 -1.63
CA GLN A 89 -12.61 -15.60 -0.70
C GLN A 89 -11.21 -15.96 -0.21
#